data_AF-A0A3E1P617-F1
#
_entry.id   AF-A0A3E1P617-F1
#
_cell.length_a   1.000
_cell.length_b   1.000
_cell.length_c   1.000
_cell.angle_alpha   90.00
_cell.angle_beta   90.00
_cell.angle_gamma   90.00
#
_symmetry.space_group_name_H-M   'P 1'
#
loop_
_entity.id
_entity.type
_entity.pdbx_description
1 polymer ?
#
loop_
_entity_poly.entity_id
_entity_poly.type
_entity_poly.pdbx_seq_one_letter_code
_entity_poly.pdbx_strand_id
1 'polypeptide(L)'
;MRQLLLFVTTATLFACNGPSESKKGTAAGVTLTQSNLYSEDTVLMVAHASSGKDKEADKLFLQAIDVYRNKKNPSQAVAIFKKSILAQPQAKAYYEMGNALGDIGELQEGLQAYDIADILDYKPLNKLLYNKACLYSRLNELDKAKQYLISAIEFGYGNLKNLQKDKDLAKLREDNQYTFNDIIMTAMSGSTDPDKLQWAVFSHEFTQVKFPLLLDMKYADNMTEDRIISYDNERYVPEMRDYAFSREVGAEYYRVGLVRSNDSNRTLIYGVVDEMGGNRLPVYYIASFNNKGTLIDKLMIGGQKILKDPFKVATINANYDIEVSNFELTYEKDVNEEGYEDNPIKSQKPLGKDNYAIKDDGHFVKKDVMLGMR
;
A
#
# COMPACT_ATOMS: atom_id res chain seq x y z
N MET A 1 67.58 -2.08 29.05
CA MET A 1 66.32 -2.35 29.78
C MET A 1 65.21 -1.62 29.05
N ARG A 2 64.17 -2.20 28.46
CA ARG A 2 63.61 -3.56 28.48
C ARG A 2 62.73 -3.61 27.21
N GLN A 3 62.99 -4.56 26.31
CA GLN A 3 62.12 -4.82 25.16
C GLN A 3 60.76 -5.32 25.68
N LEU A 4 59.65 -4.83 25.13
CA LEU A 4 58.34 -5.45 25.34
C LEU A 4 57.83 -5.95 23.99
N LEU A 5 57.86 -7.28 23.85
CA LEU A 5 57.34 -8.02 22.71
C LEU A 5 55.82 -7.89 22.61
N LEU A 6 55.34 -7.68 21.38
CA LEU A 6 53.97 -8.00 20.97
C LEU A 6 53.73 -9.51 21.12
N PHE A 7 52.65 -9.90 21.80
CA PHE A 7 52.05 -11.22 21.67
C PHE A 7 50.76 -11.07 20.87
N VAL A 8 50.81 -11.52 19.61
CA VAL A 8 49.65 -11.76 18.75
C VAL A 8 49.14 -13.15 19.09
N THR A 9 47.97 -13.25 19.74
CA THR A 9 47.25 -14.51 19.88
C THR A 9 46.29 -14.66 18.70
N THR A 10 46.72 -15.41 17.71
CA THR A 10 45.91 -15.95 16.62
C THR A 10 44.94 -17.00 17.18
N ALA A 11 43.66 -16.64 17.30
CA ALA A 11 42.60 -17.61 17.50
C ALA A 11 42.17 -18.16 16.12
N THR A 12 42.57 -19.39 15.82
CA THR A 12 42.10 -20.12 14.63
C THR A 12 40.67 -20.58 14.83
N LEU A 13 39.72 -19.92 14.18
CA LEU A 13 38.35 -20.40 14.02
C LEU A 13 38.33 -21.52 12.97
N PHE A 14 38.11 -22.75 13.41
CA PHE A 14 37.73 -23.85 12.53
C PHE A 14 36.29 -23.64 12.05
N ALA A 15 36.12 -23.33 10.77
CA ALA A 15 34.84 -23.38 10.09
C ALA A 15 34.60 -24.82 9.59
N CYS A 16 33.66 -25.52 10.21
CA CYS A 16 33.05 -26.72 9.64
C CYS A 16 31.62 -26.37 9.19
N ASN A 17 31.47 -26.12 7.89
CA ASN A 17 30.16 -26.06 7.22
C ASN A 17 29.67 -27.50 6.94
N GLY A 18 28.60 -27.89 7.61
CA GLY A 18 27.72 -28.97 7.17
C GLY A 18 26.35 -28.39 6.77
N PRO A 19 25.62 -28.98 5.81
CA PRO A 19 24.35 -28.44 5.35
C PRO A 19 23.29 -28.66 6.45
N SER A 20 22.87 -27.60 7.13
CA SER A 20 21.77 -27.69 8.10
C SER A 20 20.43 -27.41 7.43
N GLU A 21 19.52 -28.35 7.59
CA GLU A 21 18.10 -28.23 7.29
C GLU A 21 17.49 -26.94 7.88
N SER A 22 16.63 -26.30 7.09
CA SER A 22 15.86 -25.11 7.44
C SER A 22 14.99 -25.33 8.69
N LYS A 23 15.25 -24.58 9.77
CA LYS A 23 14.34 -24.43 10.90
C LYS A 23 14.12 -22.94 11.23
N LYS A 24 12.83 -22.57 11.20
CA LYS A 24 12.08 -21.51 11.92
C LYS A 24 12.86 -20.26 12.33
N GLY A 25 12.32 -19.08 11.96
CA GLY A 25 12.81 -17.74 12.30
C GLY A 25 13.41 -17.64 13.70
N THR A 26 14.72 -17.85 13.78
CA THR A 26 15.53 -17.80 15.00
C THR A 26 16.83 -17.12 14.62
N ALA A 27 17.10 -15.92 15.14
CA ALA A 27 18.48 -15.54 15.42
C ALA A 27 18.76 -16.04 16.84
N ALA A 28 19.85 -16.79 17.00
CA ALA A 28 20.44 -17.12 18.30
C ALA A 28 19.45 -17.62 19.38
N GLY A 29 18.41 -18.38 19.02
CA GLY A 29 17.46 -18.99 19.97
C GLY A 29 16.42 -18.05 20.60
N VAL A 30 16.32 -16.79 20.18
CA VAL A 30 15.27 -15.86 20.64
C VAL A 30 14.01 -16.05 19.79
N THR A 31 12.86 -16.21 20.45
CA THR A 31 11.55 -16.38 19.80
C THR A 31 10.53 -15.42 20.39
N LEU A 32 9.59 -14.98 19.55
CA LEU A 32 8.40 -14.28 20.03
C LEU A 32 7.46 -15.26 20.74
N THR A 33 6.84 -14.76 21.79
CA THR A 33 5.89 -15.43 22.66
C THR A 33 4.79 -14.42 23.03
N GLN A 34 3.71 -14.89 23.62
CA GLN A 34 2.63 -13.99 24.04
C GLN A 34 3.08 -12.92 25.04
N SER A 35 4.08 -13.22 25.89
CA SER A 35 4.54 -12.29 26.93
C SER A 35 5.52 -11.23 26.45
N ASN A 36 6.13 -11.40 25.27
CA ASN A 36 7.11 -10.46 24.71
C ASN A 36 6.70 -9.94 23.32
N LEU A 37 5.42 -10.08 22.96
CA LEU A 37 4.86 -9.67 21.67
C LEU A 37 5.07 -8.17 21.39
N TYR A 38 5.13 -7.34 22.44
CA TYR A 38 5.34 -5.90 22.32
C TYR A 38 6.72 -5.45 22.81
N SER A 39 7.67 -6.38 22.95
CA SER A 39 9.05 -6.07 23.32
C SER A 39 9.81 -5.62 22.08
N GLU A 40 10.09 -4.32 21.96
CA GLU A 40 10.74 -3.70 20.80
C GLU A 40 12.02 -4.46 20.39
N ASP A 41 12.94 -4.67 21.34
CA ASP A 41 14.22 -5.36 21.12
C ASP A 41 14.02 -6.79 20.61
N THR A 42 13.04 -7.51 21.18
CA THR A 42 12.76 -8.90 20.79
C THR A 42 12.15 -8.97 19.40
N VAL A 43 11.21 -8.06 19.11
CA VAL A 43 10.57 -7.99 17.80
C VAL A 43 11.58 -7.64 16.72
N LEU A 44 12.41 -6.62 16.92
CA LEU A 44 13.46 -6.23 15.98
C LEU A 44 14.47 -7.37 15.76
N MET A 45 14.92 -8.02 16.83
CA MET A 45 15.86 -9.14 16.72
C MET A 45 15.29 -10.29 15.89
N VAL A 46 14.03 -10.65 16.12
CA VAL A 46 13.35 -11.72 15.37
C VAL A 46 13.04 -11.29 13.93
N ALA A 47 12.64 -10.04 13.71
CA ALA A 47 12.38 -9.50 12.37
C ALA A 47 13.65 -9.47 11.51
N HIS A 48 14.76 -8.96 12.03
CA HIS A 48 16.06 -8.93 11.33
C HIS A 48 16.64 -10.33 11.06
N ALA A 49 16.35 -11.29 11.95
CA ALA A 49 16.76 -12.67 11.77
C ALA A 49 15.96 -13.43 10.70
N SER A 50 14.73 -12.99 10.46
CA SER A 50 13.81 -13.63 9.53
C SER A 50 14.13 -13.14 8.12
N SER A 51 14.61 -14.03 7.25
CA SER A 51 14.86 -13.70 5.85
C SER A 51 13.72 -14.17 4.95
N GLY A 52 13.18 -13.25 4.14
CA GLY A 52 12.13 -13.54 3.17
C GLY A 52 10.73 -13.71 3.77
N LYS A 53 9.78 -14.15 2.92
CA LYS A 53 8.38 -14.38 3.30
C LYS A 53 8.21 -15.71 4.01
N ASP A 54 7.52 -15.72 5.15
CA ASP A 54 7.02 -16.93 5.80
C ASP A 54 5.58 -17.23 5.33
N LYS A 55 5.43 -18.36 4.63
CA LYS A 55 4.13 -18.77 4.05
C LYS A 55 3.04 -18.96 5.09
N GLU A 56 3.38 -19.42 6.29
CA GLU A 56 2.40 -19.65 7.35
C GLU A 56 1.99 -18.31 7.99
N ALA A 57 2.94 -17.43 8.25
CA ALA A 57 2.66 -16.09 8.74
C ALA A 57 1.76 -15.30 7.77
N ASP A 58 2.05 -15.36 6.46
CA ASP A 58 1.25 -14.72 5.41
C ASP A 58 -0.16 -15.32 5.32
N LYS A 59 -0.29 -16.64 5.35
CA LYS A 59 -1.60 -17.31 5.36
C LYS A 59 -2.44 -16.92 6.58
N LEU A 60 -1.83 -16.90 7.76
CA LEU A 60 -2.50 -16.49 9.01
C LEU A 60 -2.87 -15.01 8.97
N PHE A 61 -2.02 -14.16 8.40
CA PHE A 61 -2.33 -12.75 8.21
C PHE A 61 -3.58 -12.58 7.33
N LEU A 62 -3.61 -13.21 6.15
CA LEU A 62 -4.78 -13.17 5.26
C LEU A 62 -6.05 -13.72 5.92
N GLN A 63 -5.92 -14.79 6.72
CA GLN A 63 -7.04 -15.31 7.50
C GLN A 63 -7.53 -14.31 8.57
N ALA A 64 -6.62 -13.66 9.29
CA ALA A 64 -6.97 -12.65 10.29
C ALA A 64 -7.71 -11.48 9.64
N ILE A 65 -7.23 -11.04 8.48
CA ILE A 65 -7.85 -10.01 7.66
C ILE A 65 -9.27 -10.41 7.23
N ASP A 66 -9.47 -11.62 6.70
CA ASP A 66 -10.81 -12.13 6.35
C ASP A 66 -11.76 -12.10 7.56
N VAL A 67 -11.30 -12.61 8.70
CA VAL A 67 -12.10 -12.64 9.93
C VAL A 67 -12.42 -11.23 10.42
N TYR A 68 -11.45 -10.32 10.36
CA TYR A 68 -11.64 -8.95 10.80
C TYR A 68 -12.60 -8.20 9.88
N ARG A 69 -12.34 -8.22 8.58
CA ARG A 69 -12.94 -7.32 7.60
C ARG A 69 -14.17 -7.92 6.92
N ASN A 70 -14.21 -9.22 6.64
CA ASN A 70 -15.34 -9.89 5.98
C ASN A 70 -16.36 -10.39 7.01
N LYS A 71 -15.87 -11.13 8.01
CA LYS A 71 -16.71 -11.70 9.06
C LYS A 71 -17.05 -10.72 10.18
N LYS A 72 -16.45 -9.51 10.15
CA LYS A 72 -16.68 -8.43 11.12
C LYS A 72 -16.50 -8.91 12.57
N ASN A 73 -15.51 -9.78 12.79
CA ASN A 73 -15.21 -10.34 14.10
C ASN A 73 -13.82 -9.91 14.57
N PRO A 74 -13.66 -8.66 15.06
CA PRO A 74 -12.36 -8.13 15.45
C PRO A 74 -11.73 -8.91 16.61
N SER A 75 -12.51 -9.37 17.60
CA SER A 75 -11.99 -10.16 18.72
C SER A 75 -11.34 -11.47 18.25
N GLN A 76 -11.97 -12.19 17.33
CA GLN A 76 -11.39 -13.40 16.75
C GLN A 76 -10.18 -13.06 15.87
N ALA A 77 -10.22 -11.97 15.11
CA ALA A 77 -9.12 -11.55 14.26
C ALA A 77 -7.85 -11.24 15.07
N VAL A 78 -7.96 -10.53 16.19
CA VAL A 78 -6.82 -10.27 17.10
C VAL A 78 -6.11 -11.57 17.48
N ALA A 79 -6.86 -12.62 17.81
CA ALA A 79 -6.27 -13.91 18.15
C ALA A 79 -5.50 -14.56 16.97
N ILE A 80 -5.93 -14.31 15.73
CA ILE A 80 -5.27 -14.84 14.53
C ILE A 80 -4.08 -13.95 14.14
N PHE A 81 -4.18 -12.63 14.25
CA PHE A 81 -3.04 -11.71 14.07
C PHE A 81 -1.91 -12.07 15.03
N LYS A 82 -2.20 -12.31 16.31
CA LYS A 82 -1.20 -12.78 17.27
C LYS A 82 -0.51 -14.06 16.82
N LYS A 83 -1.23 -15.01 16.21
CA LYS A 83 -0.62 -16.24 15.65
C LYS A 83 0.27 -15.94 14.43
N SER A 84 -0.17 -15.07 13.53
CA SER A 84 0.63 -14.63 12.38
C SER A 84 1.94 -13.98 12.83
N ILE A 85 1.85 -13.06 13.78
CA ILE A 85 3.00 -12.33 14.35
C ILE A 85 3.98 -13.29 15.04
N LEU A 86 3.48 -14.29 15.77
CA LEU A 86 4.32 -15.31 16.40
C LEU A 86 5.03 -16.22 15.38
N ALA A 87 4.48 -16.38 14.18
CA ALA A 87 5.14 -17.10 13.10
C ALA A 87 6.24 -16.24 12.46
N GLN A 88 5.92 -14.99 12.12
CA GLN A 88 6.89 -13.98 11.69
C GLN A 88 6.33 -12.58 12.01
N PRO A 89 7.07 -11.71 12.74
CA PRO A 89 6.62 -10.35 12.98
C PRO A 89 6.65 -9.55 11.69
N GLN A 90 5.54 -8.88 11.38
CA GLN A 90 5.38 -8.06 10.18
C GLN A 90 4.72 -6.74 10.58
N ALA A 91 5.22 -5.62 10.04
CA ALA A 91 4.69 -4.28 10.33
C ALA A 91 3.17 -4.20 10.08
N LYS A 92 2.72 -4.71 8.92
CA LYS A 92 1.29 -4.77 8.54
C LYS A 92 0.43 -5.59 9.51
N ALA A 93 0.96 -6.66 10.09
CA ALA A 93 0.21 -7.51 11.02
C ALA A 93 -0.01 -6.82 12.36
N TYR A 94 0.99 -6.10 12.87
CA TYR A 94 0.84 -5.27 14.06
C TYR A 94 -0.11 -4.10 13.84
N TYR A 95 0.01 -3.40 12.71
CA TYR A 95 -0.89 -2.29 12.37
C TYR A 95 -2.36 -2.74 12.29
N GLU A 96 -2.65 -3.83 11.56
CA GLU A 96 -4.02 -4.34 11.45
C GLU A 96 -4.55 -4.93 12.76
N MET A 97 -3.69 -5.51 13.59
CA MET A 97 -4.05 -5.89 14.95
C MET A 97 -4.40 -4.67 15.80
N GLY A 98 -3.66 -3.57 15.69
CA GLY A 98 -3.96 -2.30 16.35
C GLY A 98 -5.34 -1.75 15.97
N ASN A 99 -5.70 -1.83 14.69
CA ASN A 99 -7.05 -1.49 14.22
C ASN A 99 -8.12 -2.36 14.91
N ALA A 100 -7.95 -3.68 14.90
CA ALA A 100 -8.91 -4.62 15.48
C ALA A 100 -9.02 -4.48 17.01
N LEU A 101 -7.92 -4.20 17.71
CA LEU A 101 -7.88 -3.89 19.15
C LEU A 101 -8.65 -2.60 19.45
N GLY A 102 -8.47 -1.56 18.62
CA GLY A 102 -9.25 -0.33 18.66
C GLY A 102 -10.75 -0.60 18.56
N ASP A 103 -11.17 -1.44 17.61
CA ASP A 103 -12.59 -1.76 17.41
C ASP A 103 -13.25 -2.46 18.60
N ILE A 104 -12.50 -3.28 19.34
CA ILE A 104 -13.01 -3.95 20.55
C ILE A 104 -12.84 -3.12 21.82
N GLY A 105 -12.18 -1.96 21.75
CA GLY A 105 -12.00 -1.05 22.87
C GLY A 105 -10.74 -1.28 23.72
N GLU A 106 -9.84 -2.19 23.30
CA GLU A 106 -8.56 -2.45 23.97
C GLU A 106 -7.50 -1.43 23.51
N LEU A 107 -7.74 -0.15 23.83
CA LEU A 107 -7.06 0.99 23.22
C LEU A 107 -5.55 1.05 23.55
N GLN A 108 -5.16 0.71 24.79
CA GLN A 108 -3.76 0.71 25.21
C GLN A 108 -2.95 -0.37 24.48
N GLU A 109 -3.50 -1.59 24.36
CA GLU A 109 -2.84 -2.65 23.60
C GLU A 109 -2.78 -2.29 22.11
N GLY A 110 -3.83 -1.64 21.57
CA GLY A 110 -3.84 -1.13 20.21
C GLY A 110 -2.72 -0.11 19.94
N LEU A 111 -2.45 0.79 20.90
CA LEU A 111 -1.32 1.72 20.82
C LEU A 111 0.03 0.99 20.84
N GLN A 112 0.21 -0.02 21.71
CA GLN A 112 1.43 -0.83 21.73
C GLN A 112 1.65 -1.56 20.39
N ALA A 113 0.58 -2.05 19.76
CA ALA A 113 0.66 -2.66 18.45
C ALA A 113 1.10 -1.65 17.38
N TYR A 114 0.56 -0.41 17.39
CA TYR A 114 1.03 0.64 16.47
C TYR A 114 2.48 1.05 16.72
N ASP A 115 2.94 1.09 17.97
CA ASP A 115 4.34 1.41 18.29
C ASP A 115 5.29 0.38 17.67
N ILE A 116 4.95 -0.91 17.77
CA ILE A 116 5.73 -1.97 17.11
C ILE A 116 5.63 -1.90 15.58
N ALA A 117 4.46 -1.57 15.02
CA ALA A 117 4.32 -1.39 13.57
C ALA A 117 5.22 -0.26 13.05
N ASP A 118 5.31 0.85 13.77
CA ASP A 118 6.19 1.99 13.46
C ASP A 118 7.67 1.59 13.51
N ILE A 119 8.08 0.86 14.55
CA ILE A 119 9.45 0.33 14.71
C ILE A 119 9.84 -0.63 13.57
N LEU A 120 8.87 -1.38 13.04
CA LEU A 120 9.04 -2.23 11.86
C LEU A 120 8.88 -1.47 10.54
N ASP A 121 8.90 -0.14 10.56
CA ASP A 121 8.82 0.78 9.43
C ASP A 121 7.52 0.66 8.61
N TYR A 122 6.37 0.49 9.27
CA TYR A 122 5.07 0.44 8.60
C TYR A 122 4.85 1.65 7.68
N LYS A 123 4.41 1.39 6.45
CA LYS A 123 3.99 2.41 5.49
C LYS A 123 2.53 2.22 5.06
N PRO A 124 1.78 3.33 4.85
CA PRO A 124 2.22 4.73 4.98
C PRO A 124 2.14 5.24 6.43
N LEU A 125 3.16 6.00 6.86
CA LEU A 125 3.30 6.48 8.25
C LEU A 125 2.15 7.39 8.69
N ASN A 126 1.64 8.23 7.79
CA ASN A 126 0.55 9.17 8.10
C ASN A 126 -0.73 8.49 8.62
N LYS A 127 -1.07 7.30 8.12
CA LYS A 127 -2.21 6.51 8.59
C LYS A 127 -2.00 5.95 9.99
N LEU A 128 -0.81 5.43 10.26
CA LEU A 128 -0.44 4.94 11.58
C LEU A 128 -0.55 6.08 12.60
N LEU A 129 -0.01 7.25 12.28
CA LEU A 129 -0.11 8.45 13.12
C LEU A 129 -1.57 8.88 13.32
N TYR A 130 -2.38 8.86 12.26
CA TYR A 130 -3.81 9.16 12.34
C TYR A 130 -4.55 8.19 13.28
N ASN A 131 -4.34 6.89 13.15
CA ASN A 131 -5.00 5.90 13.99
C ASN A 131 -4.55 5.99 15.46
N LYS A 132 -3.27 6.33 15.71
CA LYS A 132 -2.80 6.67 17.07
C LYS A 132 -3.56 7.88 17.62
N ALA A 133 -3.76 8.94 16.83
CA ALA A 133 -4.54 10.09 17.24
C ALA A 133 -5.99 9.72 17.62
N CYS A 134 -6.63 8.84 16.84
CA CYS A 134 -7.95 8.29 17.14
C CYS A 134 -7.99 7.55 18.47
N LEU A 135 -7.05 6.64 18.74
CA LEU A 135 -7.00 5.90 20.01
C LEU A 135 -6.75 6.83 21.21
N TYR A 136 -5.83 7.80 21.09
CA TYR A 136 -5.61 8.80 22.13
C TYR A 136 -6.83 9.68 22.39
N SER A 137 -7.54 10.10 21.33
CA SER A 137 -8.80 10.85 21.47
C SER A 137 -9.83 10.03 22.25
N ARG A 138 -10.01 8.75 21.90
CA ARG A 138 -10.92 7.84 22.62
C ARG A 138 -10.53 7.64 24.09
N LEU A 139 -9.23 7.60 24.39
CA LEU A 139 -8.68 7.58 25.75
C LEU A 139 -8.83 8.91 26.52
N ASN A 140 -9.29 9.98 25.86
CA ASN A 140 -9.34 11.35 26.41
C ASN A 140 -7.95 11.94 26.71
N GLU A 141 -6.91 11.43 26.06
CA GLU A 141 -5.53 11.93 26.10
C GLU A 141 -5.34 12.98 24.99
N LEU A 142 -6.06 14.09 25.13
CA LEU A 142 -6.31 15.02 24.03
C LEU A 142 -5.06 15.73 23.50
N ASP A 143 -4.08 16.02 24.37
CA ASP A 143 -2.80 16.61 23.95
C ASP A 143 -2.03 15.67 23.01
N LYS A 144 -1.98 14.38 23.34
CA LYS A 144 -1.35 13.35 22.48
C LYS A 144 -2.15 13.18 21.19
N ALA A 145 -3.49 13.13 21.28
CA ALA A 145 -4.35 13.03 20.11
C ALA A 145 -4.08 14.17 19.12
N LYS A 146 -4.00 15.41 19.63
CA LYS A 146 -3.65 16.59 18.85
C LYS A 146 -2.27 16.49 18.21
N GLN A 147 -1.24 16.11 18.97
CA GLN A 147 0.12 15.97 18.45
C GLN A 147 0.19 14.95 17.30
N TYR A 148 -0.35 13.75 17.51
CA TYR A 148 -0.36 12.72 16.48
C TYR A 148 -1.20 13.10 15.25
N LEU A 149 -2.30 13.85 15.44
CA LEU A 149 -3.11 14.33 14.32
C LEU A 149 -2.37 15.37 13.47
N ILE A 150 -1.65 16.30 14.11
CA ILE A 150 -0.80 17.27 13.41
C ILE A 150 0.26 16.52 12.61
N SER A 151 0.99 15.59 13.23
CA SER A 151 2.01 14.81 12.54
C SER A 151 1.41 14.00 11.39
N ALA A 152 0.24 13.38 11.57
CA ALA A 152 -0.43 12.68 10.48
C ALA A 152 -0.64 13.58 9.26
N ILE A 153 -1.13 14.81 9.46
CA ILE A 153 -1.36 15.79 8.40
C ILE A 153 -0.03 16.22 7.76
N GLU A 154 0.99 16.52 8.56
CA GLU A 154 2.34 16.88 8.08
C GLU A 154 2.98 15.76 7.24
N PHE A 155 2.71 14.50 7.57
CA PHE A 155 3.14 13.32 6.80
C PHE A 155 2.17 12.96 5.65
N GLY A 156 1.19 13.80 5.33
CA GLY A 156 0.35 13.70 4.14
C GLY A 156 -1.06 13.15 4.35
N TYR A 157 -1.54 13.04 5.60
CA TYR A 157 -2.94 12.69 5.86
C TYR A 157 -3.86 13.86 5.46
N GLY A 158 -4.40 13.81 4.23
CA GLY A 158 -5.19 14.89 3.65
C GLY A 158 -6.71 14.71 3.68
N ASN A 159 -7.25 13.67 4.31
CA ASN A 159 -8.68 13.33 4.23
C ASN A 159 -9.55 14.20 5.15
N LEU A 160 -9.73 15.49 4.79
CA LEU A 160 -10.47 16.44 5.61
C LEU A 160 -11.87 15.96 5.98
N LYS A 161 -12.59 15.37 5.02
CA LYS A 161 -13.95 14.87 5.25
C LYS A 161 -13.97 13.81 6.34
N ASN A 162 -12.96 12.93 6.39
CA ASN A 162 -12.83 11.96 7.45
C ASN A 162 -12.48 12.64 8.79
N LEU A 163 -11.49 13.54 8.81
CA LEU A 163 -11.12 14.30 10.02
C LEU A 163 -12.33 14.96 10.71
N GLN A 164 -13.24 15.53 9.93
CA GLN A 164 -14.42 16.24 10.43
C GLN A 164 -15.54 15.32 10.93
N LYS A 165 -15.56 14.05 10.51
CA LYS A 165 -16.69 13.14 10.76
C LYS A 165 -16.33 11.89 11.57
N ASP A 166 -15.05 11.54 11.65
CA ASP A 166 -14.62 10.32 12.32
C ASP A 166 -14.99 10.38 13.80
N LYS A 167 -15.88 9.49 14.22
CA LYS A 167 -16.40 9.41 15.60
C LYS A 167 -15.29 9.24 16.64
N ASP A 168 -14.15 8.65 16.27
CA ASP A 168 -13.05 8.39 17.21
C ASP A 168 -12.34 9.70 17.60
N LEU A 169 -12.44 10.73 16.77
CA LEU A 169 -11.97 12.08 17.05
C LEU A 169 -13.03 12.98 17.72
N ALA A 170 -14.18 12.45 18.13
CA ALA A 170 -15.27 13.26 18.70
C ALA A 170 -14.83 14.04 19.95
N LYS A 171 -14.16 13.37 20.91
CA LYS A 171 -13.65 14.01 22.13
C LYS A 171 -12.66 15.15 21.81
N LEU A 172 -11.75 14.92 20.86
CA LEU A 172 -10.80 15.94 20.42
C LEU A 172 -11.50 17.16 19.76
N ARG A 173 -12.58 16.93 19.01
CA ARG A 173 -13.38 18.02 18.41
C ARG A 173 -14.22 18.78 19.45
N GLU A 174 -14.76 18.07 20.44
CA GLU A 174 -15.60 18.64 21.50
C GLU A 174 -14.82 19.51 22.48
N ASP A 175 -13.56 19.15 22.77
CA ASP A 175 -12.67 19.91 23.67
C ASP A 175 -12.56 21.39 23.28
N ASN A 176 -12.28 21.66 21.99
CA ASN A 176 -12.40 22.99 21.43
C ASN A 176 -12.51 22.97 19.90
N GLN A 177 -13.73 23.11 19.39
CA GLN A 177 -14.01 23.06 17.95
C GLN A 177 -13.27 24.14 17.14
N TYR A 178 -13.03 25.33 17.71
CA TYR A 178 -12.27 26.39 17.04
C TYR A 178 -10.81 25.98 16.90
N THR A 179 -10.22 25.41 17.95
CA THR A 179 -8.85 24.90 17.94
C THR A 179 -8.71 23.71 16.98
N PHE A 180 -9.71 22.83 16.85
CA PHE A 180 -9.63 21.68 15.93
C PHE A 180 -9.51 22.09 14.46
N ASN A 181 -10.36 23.02 14.01
CA ASN A 181 -10.29 23.53 12.64
C ASN A 181 -9.00 24.32 12.40
N ASP A 182 -8.57 25.11 13.39
CA ASP A 182 -7.32 25.85 13.32
C ASP A 182 -6.09 24.92 13.25
N ILE A 183 -6.08 23.82 14.02
CA ILE A 183 -5.06 22.77 13.97
C ILE A 183 -4.97 22.19 12.56
N ILE A 184 -6.11 21.80 11.99
CA ILE A 184 -6.14 21.21 10.64
C ILE A 184 -5.63 22.23 9.63
N MET A 185 -6.15 23.46 9.64
CA MET A 185 -5.78 24.50 8.68
C MET A 185 -4.31 24.93 8.81
N THR A 186 -3.80 24.98 10.04
CA THR A 186 -2.40 25.32 10.33
C THR A 186 -1.46 24.19 9.93
N ALA A 187 -1.78 22.93 10.25
CA ALA A 187 -0.99 21.78 9.77
C ALA A 187 -1.04 21.66 8.23
N MET A 188 -2.10 22.17 7.61
CA MET A 188 -2.29 22.29 6.17
C MET A 188 -1.72 23.59 5.56
N SER A 189 -0.97 24.40 6.34
CA SER A 189 -0.72 25.82 6.06
C SER A 189 -0.34 26.13 4.61
N GLY A 190 -1.29 26.73 3.89
CA GLY A 190 -1.14 27.22 2.52
C GLY A 190 -2.44 27.39 1.72
N SER A 191 -3.57 26.80 2.14
CA SER A 191 -4.81 26.84 1.35
C SER A 191 -6.02 27.33 2.13
N THR A 192 -6.71 28.32 1.59
CA THR A 192 -8.09 28.69 2.00
C THR A 192 -9.13 27.66 1.50
N ASP A 193 -8.69 26.63 0.78
CA ASP A 193 -9.52 25.59 0.15
C ASP A 193 -8.88 24.20 0.39
N PRO A 194 -9.29 23.49 1.45
CA PRO A 194 -8.70 22.21 1.82
C PRO A 194 -8.84 21.12 0.75
N ASP A 195 -9.90 21.16 -0.06
CA ASP A 195 -10.10 20.21 -1.17
C ASP A 195 -9.03 20.41 -2.25
N LYS A 196 -8.70 21.67 -2.57
CA LYS A 196 -7.57 21.97 -3.47
C LYS A 196 -6.24 21.51 -2.89
N LEU A 197 -6.05 21.64 -1.58
CA LEU A 197 -4.81 21.18 -0.95
C LEU A 197 -4.71 19.65 -1.02
N GLN A 198 -5.78 18.93 -0.71
CA GLN A 198 -5.80 17.47 -0.80
C GLN A 198 -5.46 17.01 -2.22
N TRP A 199 -6.03 17.66 -3.24
CA TRP A 199 -5.68 17.41 -4.63
C TRP A 199 -4.21 17.74 -4.93
N ALA A 200 -3.72 18.88 -4.44
CA ALA A 200 -2.33 19.27 -4.63
C ALA A 200 -1.37 18.23 -4.02
N VAL A 201 -1.59 17.81 -2.76
CA VAL A 201 -0.78 16.78 -2.10
C VAL A 201 -0.81 15.49 -2.93
N PHE A 202 -1.99 14.92 -3.17
CA PHE A 202 -2.14 13.67 -3.92
C PHE A 202 -1.45 13.73 -5.29
N SER A 203 -1.70 14.78 -6.07
CA SER A 203 -1.20 14.86 -7.43
C SER A 203 0.30 15.13 -7.54
N HIS A 204 0.94 15.68 -6.50
CA HIS A 204 2.40 15.90 -6.45
C HIS A 204 3.17 14.65 -6.00
N GLU A 205 2.51 13.65 -5.42
CA GLU A 205 3.15 12.36 -5.14
C GLU A 205 3.52 11.60 -6.43
N PHE A 206 2.94 11.96 -7.59
CA PHE A 206 3.22 11.35 -8.88
C PHE A 206 4.39 12.06 -9.57
N THR A 207 5.50 11.34 -9.74
CA THR A 207 6.67 11.82 -10.47
C THR A 207 6.49 11.70 -11.98
N GLN A 208 7.09 12.62 -12.74
CA GLN A 208 7.04 12.60 -14.21
C GLN A 208 7.60 11.27 -14.74
N VAL A 209 6.82 10.59 -15.59
CA VAL A 209 7.25 9.32 -16.19
C VAL A 209 8.34 9.57 -17.24
N LYS A 210 9.25 8.61 -17.38
CA LYS A 210 10.21 8.58 -18.49
C LYS A 210 9.52 7.96 -19.71
N PHE A 211 9.67 8.60 -20.87
CA PHE A 211 9.11 8.12 -22.13
C PHE A 211 10.17 7.41 -22.99
N PRO A 212 9.80 6.36 -23.75
CA PRO A 212 8.49 5.70 -23.69
C PRO A 212 8.30 4.93 -22.37
N LEU A 213 7.08 4.99 -21.81
CA LEU A 213 6.71 4.20 -20.64
C LEU A 213 6.03 2.92 -21.12
N LEU A 214 6.65 1.78 -20.85
CA LEU A 214 6.10 0.45 -21.13
C LEU A 214 5.56 -0.18 -19.85
N LEU A 215 4.27 -0.55 -19.86
CA LEU A 215 3.59 -1.24 -18.76
C LEU A 215 3.40 -2.72 -19.12
N ASP A 216 4.50 -3.44 -19.23
CA ASP A 216 4.51 -4.88 -19.45
C ASP A 216 4.37 -5.64 -18.12
N MET A 217 4.43 -6.98 -18.19
CA MET A 217 4.34 -7.84 -17.00
C MET A 217 5.45 -7.58 -15.97
N LYS A 218 6.62 -7.12 -16.40
CA LYS A 218 7.77 -6.87 -15.52
C LYS A 218 7.67 -5.52 -14.83
N TYR A 219 6.85 -4.60 -15.33
CA TYR A 219 6.67 -3.31 -14.67
C TYR A 219 6.18 -3.45 -13.23
N ALA A 220 5.46 -4.53 -12.92
CA ALA A 220 5.03 -4.89 -11.57
C ALA A 220 6.19 -4.92 -10.55
N ASP A 221 7.41 -5.26 -10.98
CA ASP A 221 8.60 -5.29 -10.11
C ASP A 221 8.98 -3.90 -9.58
N ASN A 222 8.48 -2.82 -10.21
CA ASN A 222 8.64 -1.45 -9.75
C ASN A 222 7.55 -1.00 -8.76
N MET A 223 6.59 -1.86 -8.40
CA MET A 223 5.53 -1.55 -7.43
C MET A 223 6.01 -1.78 -5.99
N THR A 224 6.92 -0.91 -5.56
CA THR A 224 7.49 -0.92 -4.22
C THR A 224 6.63 -0.16 -3.22
N GLU A 225 6.83 -0.42 -1.93
CA GLU A 225 6.02 0.16 -0.84
C GLU A 225 6.00 1.69 -0.82
N ASP A 226 7.10 2.34 -1.23
CA ASP A 226 7.19 3.81 -1.35
C ASP A 226 6.28 4.39 -2.45
N ARG A 227 5.69 3.55 -3.30
CA ARG A 227 4.74 3.93 -4.35
C ARG A 227 3.29 3.69 -3.97
N ILE A 228 3.00 3.15 -2.78
CA ILE A 228 1.64 2.87 -2.32
C ILE A 228 0.82 4.16 -2.18
N ILE A 229 -0.35 4.19 -2.81
CA ILE A 229 -1.35 5.24 -2.71
C ILE A 229 -2.23 4.97 -1.50
N SER A 230 -2.27 5.94 -0.57
CA SER A 230 -3.18 5.86 0.57
C SER A 230 -4.64 5.79 0.12
N TYR A 231 -5.41 4.91 0.73
CA TYR A 231 -6.86 4.80 0.54
C TYR A 231 -7.68 6.03 0.95
N ASP A 232 -7.07 6.97 1.67
CA ASP A 232 -7.64 8.31 1.87
C ASP A 232 -7.86 9.07 0.55
N ASN A 233 -7.17 8.65 -0.50
CA ASN A 233 -7.29 9.16 -1.86
C ASN A 233 -8.34 8.40 -2.70
N GLU A 234 -9.25 7.61 -2.10
CA GLU A 234 -10.32 6.89 -2.80
C GLU A 234 -11.17 7.80 -3.71
N ARG A 235 -11.26 9.09 -3.40
CA ARG A 235 -11.90 10.10 -4.26
C ARG A 235 -11.26 10.15 -5.66
N TYR A 236 -9.93 10.02 -5.72
CA TYR A 236 -9.13 10.09 -6.94
C TYR A 236 -8.84 8.70 -7.53
N VAL A 237 -8.88 7.65 -6.71
CA VAL A 237 -8.70 6.25 -7.11
C VAL A 237 -10.00 5.48 -6.85
N PRO A 238 -10.99 5.57 -7.76
CA PRO A 238 -12.34 5.05 -7.54
C PRO A 238 -12.41 3.54 -7.31
N GLU A 239 -11.45 2.76 -7.84
CA GLU A 239 -11.35 1.31 -7.66
C GLU A 239 -11.26 0.91 -6.18
N MET A 240 -10.73 1.79 -5.32
CA MET A 240 -10.70 1.59 -3.86
C MET A 240 -12.08 1.39 -3.24
N ARG A 241 -13.15 1.85 -3.91
CA ARG A 241 -14.54 1.69 -3.46
C ARG A 241 -15.19 0.40 -3.94
N ASP A 242 -14.63 -0.25 -4.96
CA ASP A 242 -15.19 -1.49 -5.53
C ASP A 242 -15.02 -2.67 -4.56
N TYR A 243 -14.01 -2.61 -3.70
CA TYR A 243 -13.80 -3.56 -2.63
C TYR A 243 -14.76 -3.25 -1.46
N ALA A 244 -15.88 -3.97 -1.42
CA ALA A 244 -16.89 -3.89 -0.36
C ALA A 244 -16.36 -4.22 1.06
N PHE A 245 -15.12 -4.71 1.14
CA PHE A 245 -14.53 -5.26 2.34
C PHE A 245 -13.14 -4.66 2.60
N SER A 246 -13.18 -3.56 3.35
CA SER A 246 -12.02 -2.83 3.87
C SER A 246 -11.12 -2.17 2.85
N ARG A 247 -10.93 -0.87 3.09
CA ARG A 247 -10.03 0.04 2.40
C ARG A 247 -8.53 -0.35 2.51
N GLU A 248 -8.12 -1.57 2.85
CA GLU A 248 -6.68 -1.83 3.07
C GLU A 248 -6.21 -3.24 2.66
N VAL A 249 -7.10 -4.10 2.18
CA VAL A 249 -6.77 -5.54 2.06
C VAL A 249 -7.32 -6.25 0.84
N GLY A 250 -8.17 -5.59 0.04
CA GLY A 250 -8.66 -6.17 -1.22
C GLY A 250 -7.68 -6.02 -2.37
N ALA A 251 -6.97 -4.89 -2.41
CA ALA A 251 -5.94 -4.62 -3.39
C ALA A 251 -4.96 -3.58 -2.83
N GLU A 252 -3.75 -3.58 -3.36
CA GLU A 252 -2.78 -2.51 -3.15
C GLU A 252 -2.71 -1.60 -4.38
N TYR A 253 -2.57 -0.31 -4.14
CA TYR A 253 -2.68 0.71 -5.18
C TYR A 253 -1.35 1.43 -5.31
N TYR A 254 -0.78 1.48 -6.51
CA TYR A 254 0.57 1.99 -6.70
C TYR A 254 0.62 3.18 -7.67
N ARG A 255 1.38 4.21 -7.31
CA ARG A 255 1.74 5.31 -8.19
C ARG A 255 2.66 4.80 -9.30
N VAL A 256 2.20 4.93 -10.54
CA VAL A 256 3.06 4.72 -11.72
C VAL A 256 3.75 6.03 -12.08
N GLY A 257 2.96 7.10 -12.29
CA GLY A 257 3.52 8.44 -12.43
C GLY A 257 2.62 9.45 -13.16
N LEU A 258 3.17 10.64 -13.35
CA LEU A 258 2.58 11.77 -14.04
C LEU A 258 2.90 11.70 -15.54
N VAL A 259 1.87 11.68 -16.39
CA VAL A 259 2.01 11.63 -17.86
C VAL A 259 2.06 13.04 -18.45
N ARG A 260 1.03 13.85 -18.16
CA ARG A 260 0.85 15.19 -18.72
C ARG A 260 0.31 16.12 -17.63
N SER A 261 0.81 17.35 -17.57
CA SER A 261 0.25 18.42 -16.74
C SER A 261 0.20 19.70 -17.56
N ASN A 262 -0.92 20.41 -17.52
CA ASN A 262 -1.09 21.76 -18.06
C ASN A 262 -2.00 22.58 -17.11
N ASP A 263 -2.33 23.81 -17.48
CA ASP A 263 -3.13 24.72 -16.65
C ASP A 263 -4.57 24.23 -16.38
N SER A 264 -5.09 23.35 -17.23
CA SER A 264 -6.47 22.85 -17.18
C SER A 264 -6.60 21.47 -16.55
N ASN A 265 -5.65 20.57 -16.82
CA ASN A 265 -5.71 19.18 -16.39
C ASN A 265 -4.34 18.56 -16.09
N ARG A 266 -4.41 17.47 -15.32
CA ARG A 266 -3.29 16.60 -14.99
C ARG A 266 -3.69 15.15 -15.22
N THR A 267 -2.85 14.41 -15.94
CA THR A 267 -3.06 13.01 -16.28
C THR A 267 -2.06 12.12 -15.53
N LEU A 268 -2.58 11.19 -14.74
CA LEU A 268 -1.84 10.30 -13.85
C LEU A 268 -2.05 8.85 -14.26
N ILE A 269 -1.07 7.99 -13.98
CA ILE A 269 -1.22 6.53 -14.08
C ILE A 269 -1.04 5.92 -12.68
N TYR A 270 -1.93 4.99 -12.33
CA TYR A 270 -1.80 4.14 -11.16
C TYR A 270 -2.06 2.67 -11.50
N GLY A 271 -1.44 1.77 -10.73
CA GLY A 271 -1.63 0.33 -10.80
C GLY A 271 -2.46 -0.18 -9.62
N VAL A 272 -3.12 -1.31 -9.81
CA VAL A 272 -3.92 -2.01 -8.80
C VAL A 272 -3.49 -3.47 -8.79
N VAL A 273 -3.06 -3.97 -7.65
CA VAL A 273 -2.68 -5.38 -7.45
C VAL A 273 -3.68 -6.00 -6.48
N ASP A 274 -4.39 -7.04 -6.89
CA ASP A 274 -5.30 -7.77 -6.00
C ASP A 274 -4.48 -8.64 -5.03
N GLU A 275 -4.74 -8.50 -3.73
CA GLU A 275 -4.05 -9.24 -2.66
C GLU A 275 -4.87 -10.42 -2.13
N MET A 276 -6.18 -10.49 -2.46
CA MET A 276 -7.07 -11.57 -2.03
C MET A 276 -7.37 -12.59 -3.14
N GLY A 277 -7.30 -12.18 -4.39
CA GLY A 277 -7.51 -13.02 -5.56
C GLY A 277 -6.20 -13.63 -6.04
N GLY A 278 -6.20 -14.93 -6.38
CA GLY A 278 -5.02 -15.63 -6.88
C GLY A 278 -4.39 -15.07 -8.17
N ASN A 279 -4.96 -14.01 -8.76
CA ASN A 279 -4.42 -13.32 -9.93
C ASN A 279 -3.57 -12.12 -9.51
N ARG A 280 -2.24 -12.28 -9.55
CA ARG A 280 -1.27 -11.24 -9.17
C ARG A 280 -0.95 -10.22 -10.26
N LEU A 281 -1.55 -10.31 -11.45
CA LEU A 281 -1.21 -9.39 -12.53
C LEU A 281 -1.82 -8.00 -12.26
N PRO A 282 -0.99 -6.95 -12.16
CA PRO A 282 -1.51 -5.61 -11.90
C PRO A 282 -2.40 -5.13 -13.04
N VAL A 283 -3.46 -4.42 -12.69
CA VAL A 283 -4.28 -3.65 -13.62
C VAL A 283 -3.83 -2.19 -13.59
N TYR A 284 -3.64 -1.58 -14.75
CA TYR A 284 -3.18 -0.20 -14.86
C TYR A 284 -4.27 0.70 -15.43
N TYR A 285 -4.45 1.85 -14.79
CA TYR A 285 -5.36 2.91 -15.24
C TYR A 285 -4.60 4.19 -15.52
N ILE A 286 -4.98 4.86 -16.61
CA ILE A 286 -4.65 6.25 -16.85
C ILE A 286 -5.91 7.09 -16.56
N ALA A 287 -5.76 8.15 -15.78
CA ALA A 287 -6.86 8.99 -15.34
C ALA A 287 -6.47 10.47 -15.49
N SER A 288 -7.37 11.25 -16.07
CA SER A 288 -7.22 12.69 -16.27
C SER A 288 -8.14 13.45 -15.33
N PHE A 289 -7.62 14.47 -14.67
CA PHE A 289 -8.34 15.27 -13.69
C PHE A 289 -8.21 16.75 -14.01
N ASN A 290 -9.23 17.54 -13.68
CA ASN A 290 -9.11 18.99 -13.72
C ASN A 290 -8.25 19.52 -12.56
N ASN A 291 -7.99 20.82 -12.54
CA ASN A 291 -7.20 21.48 -11.50
C ASN A 291 -7.79 21.44 -10.07
N LYS A 292 -9.02 20.91 -9.89
CA LYS A 292 -9.67 20.67 -8.59
C LYS A 292 -9.70 19.19 -8.21
N GLY A 293 -9.02 18.32 -8.98
CA GLY A 293 -9.04 16.87 -8.76
C GLY A 293 -10.37 16.20 -9.10
N THR A 294 -11.20 16.82 -9.94
CA THR A 294 -12.40 16.16 -10.48
C THR A 294 -11.99 15.31 -11.68
N LEU A 295 -12.38 14.04 -11.68
CA LEU A 295 -12.12 13.13 -12.79
C LEU A 295 -12.80 13.64 -14.07
N ILE A 296 -12.02 13.80 -15.13
CA ILE A 296 -12.47 14.16 -16.48
C ILE A 296 -12.75 12.86 -17.25
N ASP A 297 -11.76 11.99 -17.32
CA ASP A 297 -11.83 10.73 -18.05
C ASP A 297 -10.85 9.70 -17.46
N LYS A 298 -11.10 8.42 -17.72
CA LYS A 298 -10.28 7.30 -17.23
C LYS A 298 -10.31 6.12 -18.19
N LEU A 299 -9.17 5.50 -18.43
CA LEU A 299 -9.02 4.33 -19.28
C LEU A 299 -8.20 3.24 -18.58
N MET A 300 -8.66 1.99 -18.66
CA MET A 300 -7.86 0.82 -18.30
C MET A 300 -6.93 0.49 -19.47
N ILE A 301 -5.62 0.57 -19.25
CA ILE A 301 -4.61 0.54 -20.31
C ILE A 301 -3.66 -0.65 -20.23
N GLY A 302 -3.59 -1.33 -19.08
CA GLY A 302 -2.67 -2.46 -18.90
C GLY A 302 -3.22 -3.48 -17.91
N GLY A 303 -2.70 -4.71 -17.99
CA GLY A 303 -3.14 -5.82 -17.16
C GLY A 303 -4.44 -6.46 -17.66
N GLN A 304 -5.12 -7.15 -16.75
CA GLN A 304 -6.33 -7.91 -17.05
C GLN A 304 -7.20 -8.00 -15.78
N LYS A 305 -8.48 -7.62 -15.87
CA LYS A 305 -9.39 -7.69 -14.71
C LYS A 305 -9.92 -9.09 -14.45
N ILE A 306 -10.37 -9.76 -15.51
CA ILE A 306 -10.93 -11.11 -15.47
C ILE A 306 -10.33 -11.95 -16.59
N LEU A 307 -10.27 -13.27 -16.42
CA LEU A 307 -9.71 -14.23 -17.40
C LEU A 307 -10.13 -14.03 -18.84
N LYS A 308 -11.40 -13.69 -19.03
CA LYS A 308 -12.01 -13.63 -20.35
C LYS A 308 -11.59 -12.38 -21.11
N ASP A 309 -11.08 -11.36 -20.41
CA ASP A 309 -10.63 -10.13 -21.04
C ASP A 309 -9.24 -10.33 -21.65
N PRO A 310 -8.91 -9.69 -22.77
CA PRO A 310 -7.54 -9.64 -23.26
C PRO A 310 -6.58 -9.06 -22.21
N PHE A 311 -5.39 -9.66 -22.09
CA PHE A 311 -4.30 -9.04 -21.35
C PHE A 311 -3.76 -7.84 -22.13
N LYS A 312 -3.62 -6.70 -21.46
CA LYS A 312 -3.23 -5.43 -22.08
C LYS A 312 -1.80 -5.03 -21.68
N VAL A 313 -1.06 -4.52 -22.65
CA VAL A 313 0.24 -3.88 -22.44
C VAL A 313 0.19 -2.49 -23.04
N ALA A 314 0.38 -1.46 -22.21
CA ALA A 314 0.42 -0.08 -22.65
C ALA A 314 1.84 0.36 -22.99
N THR A 315 1.99 1.12 -24.07
CA THR A 315 3.17 1.96 -24.34
C THR A 315 2.71 3.40 -24.45
N ILE A 316 3.22 4.27 -23.57
CA ILE A 316 2.95 5.71 -23.60
C ILE A 316 4.18 6.41 -24.18
N ASN A 317 3.98 7.17 -25.25
CA ASN A 317 5.04 7.84 -25.98
C ASN A 317 5.24 9.29 -25.53
N ALA A 318 6.35 9.92 -25.93
CA ALA A 318 6.67 11.30 -25.56
C ALA A 318 5.68 12.35 -26.11
N ASN A 319 4.93 12.00 -27.16
CA ASN A 319 3.82 12.81 -27.69
C ASN A 319 2.48 12.53 -26.98
N TYR A 320 2.51 11.77 -25.88
CA TYR A 320 1.36 11.32 -25.10
C TYR A 320 0.41 10.36 -25.81
N ASP A 321 0.79 9.82 -26.96
CA ASP A 321 0.04 8.73 -27.58
C ASP A 321 0.14 7.46 -26.74
N ILE A 322 -1.01 6.80 -26.57
CA ILE A 322 -1.14 5.57 -25.78
C ILE A 322 -1.45 4.44 -26.76
N GLU A 323 -0.50 3.53 -26.93
CA GLU A 323 -0.72 2.27 -27.64
C GLU A 323 -1.04 1.18 -26.62
N VAL A 324 -2.18 0.50 -26.78
CA VAL A 324 -2.58 -0.63 -25.95
C VAL A 324 -2.59 -1.90 -26.80
N SER A 325 -1.57 -2.73 -26.62
CA SER A 325 -1.49 -4.04 -27.25
C SER A 325 -2.29 -5.07 -26.46
N ASN A 326 -3.14 -5.83 -27.14
CA ASN A 326 -4.02 -6.83 -26.56
C ASN A 326 -3.50 -8.24 -26.87
N PHE A 327 -3.55 -9.13 -25.87
CA PHE A 327 -3.07 -10.50 -25.97
C PHE A 327 -4.06 -11.49 -25.34
N GLU A 328 -4.11 -12.67 -25.92
CA GLU A 328 -4.71 -13.87 -25.33
C GLU A 328 -3.60 -14.63 -24.58
N LEU A 329 -3.81 -14.88 -23.28
CA LEU A 329 -2.90 -15.66 -22.45
C LEU A 329 -3.45 -17.08 -22.29
N THR A 330 -2.58 -18.08 -22.42
CA THR A 330 -2.89 -19.46 -22.02
C THR A 330 -1.97 -19.91 -20.90
N TYR A 331 -2.45 -20.82 -20.07
CA TYR A 331 -1.78 -21.28 -18.86
C TYR A 331 -1.44 -22.77 -18.95
N GLU A 332 -0.51 -23.24 -18.11
CA GLU A 332 -0.09 -24.65 -18.11
C GLU A 332 -1.18 -25.58 -17.58
N LYS A 333 -1.92 -25.16 -16.55
CA LYS A 333 -3.05 -25.90 -15.97
C LYS A 333 -4.38 -25.27 -16.36
N ASP A 334 -5.47 -26.06 -16.31
CA ASP A 334 -6.83 -25.55 -16.52
C ASP A 334 -7.18 -24.51 -15.45
N VAL A 335 -7.41 -23.28 -15.89
CA VAL A 335 -7.63 -22.15 -15.00
C VAL A 335 -8.98 -22.22 -14.27
N ASN A 336 -9.94 -22.98 -14.81
CA ASN A 336 -11.23 -23.18 -14.14
C ASN A 336 -11.13 -24.16 -12.97
N GLU A 337 -10.11 -25.03 -12.96
CA GLU A 337 -9.92 -26.06 -11.93
C GLU A 337 -8.90 -25.61 -10.87
N GLU A 338 -7.75 -25.11 -11.31
CA GLU A 338 -6.58 -24.86 -10.44
C GLU A 338 -6.43 -23.38 -10.06
N GLY A 339 -7.21 -22.50 -10.69
CA GLY A 339 -7.01 -21.07 -10.57
C GLY A 339 -5.64 -20.63 -11.11
N TYR A 340 -5.13 -19.56 -10.53
CA TYR A 340 -3.98 -18.82 -11.06
C TYR A 340 -2.74 -18.87 -10.16
N GLU A 341 -2.93 -19.15 -8.87
CA GLU A 341 -1.80 -19.26 -7.94
C GLU A 341 -0.94 -20.43 -8.37
N ASP A 342 0.34 -20.17 -8.61
CA ASP A 342 1.29 -21.17 -9.08
C ASP A 342 0.88 -21.85 -10.41
N ASN A 343 0.12 -21.16 -11.27
CA ASN A 343 -0.20 -21.61 -12.64
C ASN A 343 0.55 -20.75 -13.68
N PRO A 344 1.68 -21.24 -14.23
CA PRO A 344 2.50 -20.46 -15.16
C PRO A 344 1.79 -20.16 -16.48
N ILE A 345 2.09 -19.00 -17.06
CA ILE A 345 1.67 -18.65 -18.42
C ILE A 345 2.45 -19.53 -19.40
N LYS A 346 1.70 -20.28 -20.20
CA LYS A 346 2.20 -21.18 -21.24
C LYS A 346 2.47 -20.46 -22.55
N SER A 347 1.58 -19.56 -22.96
CA SER A 347 1.77 -18.79 -24.20
C SER A 347 1.02 -17.47 -24.21
N GLN A 348 1.47 -16.57 -25.09
CA GLN A 348 0.90 -15.25 -25.33
C GLN A 348 0.68 -15.06 -26.83
N LYS A 349 -0.57 -14.82 -27.24
CA LYS A 349 -0.95 -14.62 -28.65
C LYS A 349 -1.46 -13.19 -28.87
N PRO A 350 -0.93 -12.42 -29.83
CA PRO A 350 -1.43 -11.08 -30.12
C PRO A 350 -2.86 -11.10 -30.69
N LEU A 351 -3.71 -10.19 -30.20
CA LEU A 351 -5.10 -10.00 -30.67
C LEU A 351 -5.29 -8.70 -31.46
N GLY A 352 -4.40 -7.73 -31.29
CA GLY A 352 -4.46 -6.44 -31.97
C GLY A 352 -4.02 -5.30 -31.06
N LYS A 353 -4.16 -4.06 -31.54
CA LYS A 353 -3.77 -2.86 -30.81
C LYS A 353 -4.86 -1.79 -30.89
N ASP A 354 -5.05 -1.09 -29.80
CA ASP A 354 -5.84 0.13 -29.74
C ASP A 354 -4.91 1.33 -29.56
N ASN A 355 -5.17 2.42 -30.26
CA ASN A 355 -4.40 3.66 -30.13
C ASN A 355 -5.30 4.75 -29.56
N TYR A 356 -4.78 5.54 -28.61
CA TYR A 356 -5.50 6.64 -28.01
C TYR A 356 -4.65 7.91 -28.00
N ALA A 357 -5.33 9.06 -28.06
CA ALA A 357 -4.75 10.37 -27.82
C ALA A 357 -5.33 10.98 -26.55
N ILE A 358 -4.54 11.83 -25.87
CA ILE A 358 -5.02 12.69 -24.79
C ILE A 358 -5.32 14.07 -25.39
N LYS A 359 -6.60 14.45 -25.44
CA LYS A 359 -7.01 15.78 -25.89
C LYS A 359 -6.56 16.85 -24.89
N ASP A 360 -6.53 18.11 -25.34
CA ASP A 360 -6.17 19.25 -24.49
C ASP A 360 -7.14 19.46 -23.33
N ASP A 361 -8.40 19.05 -23.47
CA ASP A 361 -9.40 19.06 -22.41
C ASP A 361 -9.27 17.87 -21.44
N GLY A 362 -8.36 16.94 -21.70
CA GLY A 362 -8.06 15.80 -20.85
C GLY A 362 -8.81 14.51 -21.19
N HIS A 363 -9.69 14.49 -22.20
CA HIS A 363 -10.38 13.27 -22.62
C HIS A 363 -9.47 12.32 -23.41
N PHE A 364 -9.68 11.01 -23.23
CA PHE A 364 -9.02 9.97 -23.99
C PHE A 364 -9.85 9.63 -25.22
N VAL A 365 -9.27 9.78 -26.42
CA VAL A 365 -9.97 9.48 -27.67
C VAL A 365 -9.25 8.41 -28.43
N LYS A 366 -9.99 7.35 -28.79
CA LYS A 366 -9.50 6.29 -29.65
C LYS A 366 -9.16 6.88 -31.01
N LYS A 367 -7.94 6.67 -31.48
CA LYS A 367 -7.54 6.94 -32.86
C LYS A 367 -8.08 5.80 -33.70
N ASP A 368 -8.99 6.10 -34.62
CA ASP A 368 -9.28 5.16 -35.67
C ASP A 368 -7.97 4.87 -36.41
N VAL A 369 -7.71 3.58 -36.63
CA VAL A 369 -6.72 3.20 -37.63
C VAL A 369 -7.25 3.80 -38.92
N MET A 370 -6.62 4.87 -39.41
CA MET A 370 -6.79 5.30 -40.79
C MET A 370 -6.30 4.14 -41.64
N LEU A 371 -7.18 3.15 -41.87
CA LEU A 371 -7.05 2.20 -42.94
C LEU A 371 -6.96 3.06 -44.19
N GLY A 372 -5.76 3.08 -44.78
CA GLY A 372 -5.40 3.99 -45.84
C GLY A 372 -6.53 4.14 -46.86
N MET A 373 -7.02 5.37 -47.00
CA MET A 373 -7.62 5.75 -48.27
C MET A 373 -6.46 5.87 -49.25
N ARG A 374 -6.49 4.90 -50.16
CA ARG A 374 -5.66 4.65 -51.35
C ARG A 374 -4.95 5.84 -51.98
#